data_AF-A0A6S7FUP0-F1
#
_entry.id   AF-A0A6S7FUP0-F1
#
_cell.length_a   1.000
_cell.length_b   1.000
_cell.length_c   1.000
_cell.angle_alpha   90.00
_cell.angle_beta   90.00
_cell.angle_gamma   90.00
#
_symmetry.space_group_name_H-M   'P 1'
#
loop_
_entity.id
_entity.type
_entity.pdbx_description
1 polymer ?
#
loop_
_entity_poly.entity_id
_entity_poly.type
_entity_poly.pdbx_seq_one_letter_code
_entity_poly.pdbx_strand_id
1 'polypeptide(L)'
;MDELENMPTMRNNDVNAFEKFADLVGVTVAKLKAENRESELGEGTLHRQLVKKLSDRQLESYSRWLSTHSKEQSVIGLCDWLKEEVTIKVEVAEMAYGLEQKYA
;
A
#
# COMPACT_ATOMS: atom_id res chain seq x y z
N MET A 1 4.76 -16.64 -1.88
CA MET A 1 4.63 -15.89 -0.62
C MET A 1 5.99 -15.38 -0.19
N ASP A 2 7.05 -16.09 -0.53
CA ASP A 2 8.45 -15.81 -0.20
C ASP A 2 8.92 -14.39 -0.59
N GLU A 3 8.38 -13.80 -1.66
CA GLU A 3 8.72 -12.42 -2.05
C GLU A 3 8.16 -11.34 -1.10
N LEU A 4 6.97 -11.56 -0.53
CA LEU A 4 6.44 -10.65 0.51
C LEU A 4 7.30 -10.73 1.78
N GLU A 5 7.74 -11.92 2.15
CA GLU A 5 8.51 -12.16 3.37
C GLU A 5 9.91 -11.51 3.28
N ASN A 6 10.53 -11.54 2.10
CA ASN A 6 11.84 -10.96 1.84
C ASN A 6 11.84 -9.43 1.60
N MET A 7 10.67 -8.79 1.52
CA MET A 7 10.62 -7.35 1.23
C MET A 7 11.15 -6.52 2.42
N PRO A 8 12.08 -5.58 2.22
CA PRO A 8 12.55 -4.70 3.29
C PRO A 8 11.43 -3.77 3.76
N THR A 9 11.48 -3.36 5.02
CA THR A 9 10.53 -2.40 5.60
C THR A 9 10.59 -1.10 4.80
N MET A 10 9.42 -0.58 4.39
CA MET A 10 9.37 0.62 3.56
C MET A 10 9.80 1.85 4.34
N ARG A 11 10.76 2.59 3.77
CA ARG A 11 11.17 3.89 4.31
C ARG A 11 10.17 4.96 3.87
N ASN A 12 9.82 5.89 4.76
CA ASN A 12 8.74 6.87 4.54
C ASN A 12 8.80 7.65 3.21
N ASN A 13 9.99 7.91 2.66
CA ASN A 13 10.20 8.77 1.50
C ASN A 13 10.50 8.00 0.20
N ASP A 14 10.41 6.67 0.22
CA ASP A 14 10.81 5.81 -0.90
C ASP A 14 9.59 5.49 -1.76
N VAL A 15 9.23 6.40 -2.67
CA VAL A 15 8.03 6.28 -3.52
C VAL A 15 8.08 5.02 -4.37
N ASN A 16 9.24 4.69 -4.95
CA ASN A 16 9.43 3.49 -5.77
C ASN A 16 9.26 2.19 -4.97
N ALA A 17 9.78 2.13 -3.74
CA ALA A 17 9.56 0.97 -2.87
C ALA A 17 8.07 0.81 -2.50
N PHE A 18 7.38 1.93 -2.31
CA PHE A 18 5.95 1.96 -2.01
C PHE A 18 5.09 1.52 -3.21
N GLU A 19 5.42 1.97 -4.42
CA GLU A 19 4.78 1.53 -5.66
C GLU A 19 4.96 0.02 -5.89
N LYS A 20 6.18 -0.50 -5.73
CA LYS A 20 6.44 -1.94 -5.85
C LYS A 20 5.67 -2.77 -4.82
N PHE A 21 5.53 -2.26 -3.60
CA PHE A 21 4.72 -2.93 -2.59
C PHE A 21 3.24 -2.91 -2.95
N ALA A 22 2.71 -1.76 -3.42
CA ALA A 22 1.33 -1.64 -3.88
C ALA A 22 1.04 -2.61 -5.04
N ASP A 23 1.94 -2.70 -6.01
CA ASP A 23 1.84 -3.65 -7.13
C ASP A 23 1.83 -5.10 -6.64
N LEU A 24 2.77 -5.47 -5.76
CA LEU A 24 2.86 -6.83 -5.19
C LEU A 24 1.59 -7.21 -4.42
N VAL A 25 1.03 -6.30 -3.61
CA VAL A 25 -0.24 -6.52 -2.90
C VAL A 25 -1.38 -6.67 -3.91
N GLY A 26 -1.42 -5.81 -4.93
CA GLY A 26 -2.42 -5.88 -6.01
C GLY A 26 -2.40 -7.22 -6.75
N VAL A 27 -1.22 -7.68 -7.17
CA VAL A 27 -1.02 -8.98 -7.83
C VAL A 27 -1.42 -10.12 -6.91
N THR A 28 -1.05 -10.06 -5.62
CA THR A 28 -1.41 -11.09 -4.63
C THR A 28 -2.93 -11.18 -4.44
N VAL A 29 -3.61 -10.03 -4.34
CA VAL A 29 -5.08 -9.96 -4.26
C VAL A 29 -5.71 -10.55 -5.52
N ALA A 30 -5.25 -10.15 -6.70
CA ALA A 30 -5.76 -10.65 -7.98
C ALA A 30 -5.58 -12.17 -8.11
N LYS A 31 -4.41 -12.67 -7.70
CA LYS A 31 -4.10 -14.10 -7.71
C LYS A 31 -5.00 -14.90 -6.77
N LEU A 32 -5.17 -14.45 -5.53
CA LEU A 32 -6.04 -15.12 -4.56
C LEU A 32 -7.50 -15.13 -5.01
N LYS A 33 -7.98 -14.05 -5.66
CA LYS A 33 -9.31 -14.02 -6.28
C LYS A 33 -9.43 -15.05 -7.41
N ALA A 34 -8.44 -15.13 -8.30
CA ALA A 34 -8.42 -16.12 -9.38
C ALA A 34 -8.40 -17.57 -8.85
N GLU A 35 -7.74 -17.80 -7.72
CA GLU A 35 -7.69 -19.11 -7.05
C GLU A 35 -8.92 -19.40 -6.16
N ASN A 36 -9.94 -18.52 -6.13
CA ASN A 36 -11.11 -18.61 -5.24
C ASN A 36 -10.75 -18.66 -3.74
N ARG A 37 -9.60 -18.09 -3.37
CA ARG A 37 -9.05 -18.02 -2.00
C ARG A 37 -9.34 -16.66 -1.36
N GLU A 38 -10.51 -16.09 -1.62
CA GLU A 38 -10.89 -14.77 -1.11
C GLU A 38 -10.98 -14.72 0.42
N SER A 39 -11.18 -15.87 1.07
CA SER A 39 -11.14 -16.00 2.53
C SER A 39 -9.80 -15.55 3.15
N GLU A 40 -8.70 -15.58 2.39
CA GLU A 40 -7.38 -15.10 2.84
C GLU A 40 -7.19 -13.59 2.68
N LEU A 41 -8.13 -12.90 2.03
CA LEU A 41 -8.07 -11.45 1.80
C LEU A 41 -8.65 -10.62 2.97
N GLY A 42 -9.21 -11.27 3.99
CA GLY A 42 -9.71 -10.63 5.20
C GLY A 42 -8.61 -10.20 6.19
N GLU A 43 -8.98 -10.02 7.46
CA GLU A 43 -8.05 -9.74 8.57
C GLU A 43 -7.27 -11.00 8.99
N GLY A 44 -6.55 -11.60 8.03
CA GLY A 44 -5.82 -12.85 8.22
C GLY A 44 -4.33 -12.66 8.49
N THR A 45 -3.60 -13.77 8.51
CA THR A 45 -2.14 -13.80 8.61
C THR A 45 -1.49 -12.94 7.53
N LEU A 46 -2.02 -12.96 6.30
CA LEU A 46 -1.50 -12.18 5.17
C LEU A 46 -1.59 -10.67 5.44
N HIS A 47 -2.74 -10.19 5.93
CA HIS A 47 -2.92 -8.78 6.30
C HIS A 47 -1.91 -8.35 7.36
N ARG A 48 -1.75 -9.16 8.41
CA ARG A 48 -0.83 -8.86 9.51
C ARG A 48 0.64 -8.87 9.07
N GLN A 49 1.01 -9.73 8.11
CA GLN A 49 2.35 -9.74 7.53
C GLN A 49 2.60 -8.49 6.67
N LEU A 50 1.63 -8.09 5.85
CA LEU A 50 1.74 -6.91 4.99
C LEU A 50 1.86 -5.62 5.80
N VAL A 51 1.03 -5.47 6.83
CA VAL A 51 1.06 -4.29 7.71
C VAL A 51 2.39 -4.15 8.44
N LYS A 52 3.07 -5.26 8.80
CA LYS A 52 4.41 -5.22 9.42
C LYS A 52 5.51 -4.66 8.51
N LYS A 53 5.28 -4.59 7.20
CA LYS A 53 6.25 -4.00 6.24
C LYS A 53 6.11 -2.48 6.14
N LEU A 54 5.00 -1.93 6.63
CA LEU A 54 4.76 -0.49 6.70
C LEU A 54 5.52 0.11 7.88
N SER A 55 5.95 1.36 7.72
CA SER A 55 6.44 2.19 8.83
C SER A 55 5.29 2.64 9.74
N ASP A 56 5.58 3.07 10.97
CA ASP A 56 4.56 3.60 11.90
C ASP A 56 3.74 4.72 11.27
N ARG A 57 4.39 5.66 10.55
CA ARG A 57 3.71 6.77 9.88
C ARG A 57 2.73 6.30 8.80
N GLN A 58 3.11 5.25 8.06
CA GLN A 58 2.24 4.64 7.04
C GLN A 58 1.09 3.89 7.69
N LEU A 59 1.34 3.20 8.81
CA LEU A 59 0.31 2.51 9.57
C LEU A 59 -0.71 3.48 10.16
N GLU A 60 -0.27 4.63 10.69
CA GLU A 60 -1.16 5.70 11.14
C GLU A 60 -2.02 6.24 9.98
N SER A 61 -1.40 6.45 8.81
CA SER A 61 -2.10 6.92 7.62
C SER A 61 -3.15 5.91 7.13
N TYR A 62 -2.80 4.62 7.12
CA TYR A 62 -3.72 3.52 6.80
C TYR A 62 -4.88 3.43 7.79
N SER A 63 -4.60 3.46 9.09
CA SER A 63 -5.64 3.42 10.15
C SER A 63 -6.61 4.61 10.04
N ARG A 64 -6.06 5.80 9.77
CA ARG A 64 -6.86 7.00 9.52
C ARG A 64 -7.73 6.86 8.27
N TRP A 65 -7.19 6.34 7.17
CA TRP A 65 -7.93 6.14 5.94
C TRP A 65 -9.06 5.12 6.12
N LEU A 66 -8.81 4.02 6.84
CA LEU A 66 -9.84 3.03 7.19
C LEU A 66 -10.99 3.66 7.98
N SER A 67 -10.66 4.45 9.00
CA SER A 67 -11.65 5.17 9.80
C SER A 67 -12.46 6.16 8.94
N THR A 68 -11.79 6.84 8.00
CA THR A 68 -12.43 7.82 7.09
C THR A 68 -13.39 7.14 6.12
N HIS A 69 -13.00 5.99 5.57
CA HIS A 69 -13.79 5.24 4.60
C HIS A 69 -14.76 4.24 5.25
N SER A 70 -14.81 4.17 6.59
CA SER A 70 -15.56 3.15 7.34
C SER A 70 -15.30 1.73 6.83
N LYS A 71 -14.04 1.42 6.51
CA LYS A 71 -13.60 0.10 6.02
C LYS A 71 -12.96 -0.71 7.15
N GLU A 72 -13.17 -2.01 7.10
CA GLU A 72 -12.54 -2.97 8.02
C GLU A 72 -11.09 -3.27 7.61
N GLN A 73 -10.26 -3.62 8.59
CA GLN A 73 -8.87 -4.02 8.34
C GLN A 73 -8.85 -5.31 7.53
N SER A 74 -8.33 -5.24 6.31
CA SER A 74 -8.29 -6.39 5.39
C SER A 74 -7.20 -6.20 4.35
N VAL A 75 -6.80 -7.28 3.68
CA VAL A 75 -5.87 -7.20 2.54
C VAL A 75 -6.49 -6.37 1.41
N ILE A 76 -7.82 -6.46 1.24
CA ILE A 76 -8.56 -5.65 0.27
C ILE A 76 -8.50 -4.16 0.65
N GLY A 77 -8.80 -3.83 1.90
CA GLY A 77 -8.73 -2.46 2.40
C GLY A 77 -7.32 -1.88 2.29
N LEU A 78 -6.29 -2.68 2.57
CA LEU A 78 -4.90 -2.30 2.37
C LEU A 78 -4.58 -2.03 0.90
N CYS A 79 -5.06 -2.87 -0.01
CA CYS A 79 -4.87 -2.70 -1.45
C CYS A 79 -5.53 -1.43 -1.99
N ASP A 80 -6.74 -1.11 -1.54
CA ASP A 80 -7.43 0.14 -1.90
C ASP A 80 -6.67 1.36 -1.38
N TRP A 81 -6.29 1.36 -0.10
CA TRP A 81 -5.50 2.44 0.49
C TRP A 81 -4.17 2.65 -0.23
N LEU A 82 -3.46 1.57 -0.58
CA LEU A 82 -2.19 1.65 -1.30
C LEU A 82 -2.34 2.35 -2.66
N LYS A 83 -3.43 2.10 -3.39
CA LYS A 83 -3.69 2.76 -4.68
C LYS A 83 -3.90 4.27 -4.51
N GLU A 84 -4.67 4.68 -3.50
CA GLU A 84 -4.87 6.10 -3.21
C GLU A 84 -3.58 6.77 -2.75
N GLU A 85 -2.84 6.17 -1.82
CA GLU A 85 -1.58 6.76 -1.34
C GLU A 85 -0.52 6.85 -2.43
N VAL A 86 -0.41 5.86 -3.32
CA VAL A 86 0.49 5.93 -4.48
C VAL A 86 0.09 7.10 -5.37
N THR A 87 -1.20 7.26 -5.66
CA THR A 87 -1.71 8.36 -6.48
C THR A 87 -1.36 9.71 -5.85
N ILE A 88 -1.63 9.89 -4.54
CA ILE A 88 -1.30 11.12 -3.81
C ILE A 88 0.22 11.39 -3.85
N LYS A 89 1.06 10.38 -3.64
CA LYS A 89 2.52 10.56 -3.65
C LYS A 89 3.05 10.91 -5.04
N VAL A 90 2.50 10.32 -6.09
CA VAL A 90 2.82 10.65 -7.47
C VAL A 90 2.41 12.09 -7.77
N GLU A 91 1.17 12.48 -7.45
CA GLU A 91 0.69 13.85 -7.63
C GLU A 91 1.57 14.89 -6.89
N VAL A 92 1.96 14.61 -5.64
CA VAL A 92 2.86 15.48 -4.87
C VAL A 92 4.24 15.57 -5.52
N ALA A 93 4.78 14.46 -6.01
CA ALA A 93 6.07 14.44 -6.72
C ALA A 93 6.00 15.23 -8.04
N GLU A 94 4.93 15.07 -8.80
CA GLU A 94 4.68 15.83 -10.04
C GLU A 94 4.52 17.33 -9.78
N MET A 95 3.80 17.72 -8.72
CA MET A 95 3.67 19.13 -8.32
C MET A 95 5.00 19.73 -7.87
N ALA A 96 5.81 18.98 -7.12
CA ALA A 96 7.15 19.42 -6.72
C ALA A 96 8.04 19.65 -7.95
N TYR A 97 8.01 18.72 -8.91
CA TYR A 97 8.77 18.84 -10.15
C TYR A 97 8.28 19.98 -11.06
N GLY A 98 6.96 20.18 -11.15
CA GLY A 98 6.36 21.29 -11.88
C GLY A 98 6.64 22.66 -11.26
N LEU A 99 6.86 22.73 -9.94
CA LEU A 99 7.35 23.94 -9.27
C LEU A 99 8.84 24.18 -9.56
N GLU A 100 9.68 23.15 -9.55
CA GLU A 100 11.11 23.29 -9.89
C GLU A 100 11.33 23.80 -11.32
N GLN A 101 10.55 23.34 -12.31
CA GLN A 101 10.67 23.86 -13.68
C GLN A 101 10.17 25.30 -13.85
N LYS A 102 9.26 25.76 -12.99
CA LYS A 102 8.68 27.11 -13.08
C LYS A 102 9.58 28.19 -12.46
N TYR A 103 10.56 27.78 -11.66
CA TYR A 103 11.54 28.64 -11.01
C TYR A 103 13.00 28.34 -11.44
N ALA A 104 13.20 27.56 -12.52
CA ALA A 104 14.50 27.26 -13.12
C ALA A 104 14.86 28.19 -14.29
#